data_AF-A0A1B9R1Y9-F1
#
_entry.id   AF-A0A1B9R1Y9-F1
#
_cell.length_a   1.000
_cell.length_b   1.000
_cell.length_c   1.000
_cell.angle_alpha   90.00
_cell.angle_beta   90.00
_cell.angle_gamma   90.00
#
_symmetry.space_group_name_H-M   'P 1'
#
loop_
_entity.id
_entity.type
_entity.pdbx_description
1 polymer ?
#
loop_
_entity_poly.entity_id
_entity_poly.type
_entity_poly.pdbx_seq_one_letter_code
_entity_poly.pdbx_strand_id
1 'polypeptide(L)' 'MNDMEFHQQVDLQIQSIEDAIDESGADIDFEASGNVLTLEFDDRSQIIINRQEPMHEIWLASKSGGFHFKFIDQQWICSK' A
#
# COMPACT_ATOMS: atom_id res chain seq x y z
N MET A 1 6.93 17.04 -1.41
CA MET A 1 6.18 16.53 -0.24
C MET A 1 7.13 16.59 0.94
N ASN A 2 6.68 17.09 2.09
CA ASN A 2 7.41 16.95 3.34
C ASN A 2 6.97 15.66 4.08
N ASP A 3 7.67 15.28 5.15
CA ASP A 3 7.39 14.02 5.86
C ASP A 3 5.96 13.95 6.40
N MET A 4 5.44 15.05 6.96
CA MET A 4 4.06 15.10 7.49
C MET A 4 3.03 14.88 6.38
N GLU A 5 3.19 15.56 5.24
CA GLU A 5 2.34 15.38 4.07
C GLU A 5 2.41 13.94 3.55
N PHE A 6 3.60 13.33 3.54
CA PHE A 6 3.79 11.94 3.14
C PHE A 6 3.01 10.98 4.04
N HIS A 7 3.18 11.09 5.35
CA HIS A 7 2.46 10.23 6.30
C HIS A 7 0.94 10.36 6.13
N GLN A 8 0.43 11.58 5.99
CA GLN A 8 -0.99 11.81 5.75
C GLN A 8 -1.50 11.17 4.46
N GLN A 9 -0.78 11.32 3.34
CA GLN A 9 -1.20 10.73 2.07
C GLN A 9 -1.11 9.20 2.08
N VAL A 10 -0.11 8.65 2.76
CA VAL A 10 0.01 7.20 2.93
C VAL A 10 -1.12 6.66 3.80
N ASP A 11 -1.43 7.28 4.93
CA ASP A 11 -2.52 6.86 5.81
C ASP A 11 -3.87 6.86 5.07
N LEU A 12 -4.15 7.91 4.28
CA LEU A 12 -5.35 7.97 3.43
C LEU A 12 -5.38 6.84 2.41
N GLN A 13 -4.24 6.54 1.77
CA GLN A 13 -4.17 5.49 0.77
C GLN A 13 -4.32 4.09 1.37
N ILE A 14 -3.78 3.85 2.56
CA ILE A 14 -3.93 2.59 3.28
C ILE A 14 -5.38 2.39 3.71
N GLN A 15 -6.01 3.40 4.33
CA GLN A 15 -7.43 3.34 4.70
C GLN A 15 -8.32 3.04 3.48
N SER A 16 -8.05 3.71 2.35
CA SER A 16 -8.81 3.45 1.12
C SER A 16 -8.64 2.02 0.59
N ILE A 17 -7.50 1.36 0.84
CA ILE A 17 -7.28 -0.03 0.45
C ILE A 17 -8.05 -0.97 1.37
N GLU A 18 -7.99 -0.74 2.68
CA GLU A 18 -8.74 -1.50 3.69
C GLU A 18 -10.25 -1.41 3.43
N ASP A 19 -10.78 -0.19 3.24
CA ASP A 19 -12.19 0.03 2.90
C ASP A 19 -12.60 -0.69 1.62
N ALA A 20 -11.76 -0.64 0.57
CA ALA A 20 -12.04 -1.29 -0.70
C ALA A 20 -12.03 -2.84 -0.58
N ILE A 21 -11.20 -3.40 0.29
CA ILE A 21 -11.20 -4.84 0.58
C ILE A 21 -12.50 -5.22 1.30
N ASP A 22 -12.86 -4.50 2.37
CA ASP A 22 -14.08 -4.75 3.13
C ASP A 22 -15.34 -4.65 2.26
N GLU A 23 -15.41 -3.64 1.39
CA GLU A 23 -16.52 -3.44 0.45
C GLU A 23 -16.57 -4.49 -0.67
N SER A 24 -15.43 -5.09 -1.03
CA SER A 24 -15.36 -6.08 -2.11
C SER A 24 -16.06 -7.39 -1.77
N GLY A 25 -16.19 -7.71 -0.47
CA GLY A 25 -16.66 -9.00 0.02
C GLY A 25 -15.75 -10.18 -0.33
N ALA A 26 -14.52 -9.91 -0.78
CA ALA A 26 -13.50 -10.93 -0.99
C ALA A 26 -12.94 -11.42 0.35
N ASP A 27 -12.58 -12.70 0.41
CA ASP A 27 -11.90 -13.29 1.56
C ASP A 27 -10.41 -12.95 1.48
N ILE A 28 -10.08 -11.73 1.93
CA ILE A 28 -8.71 -11.19 1.97
C ILE A 28 -8.46 -10.72 3.39
N ASP A 29 -7.55 -11.41 4.08
CA ASP A 29 -7.07 -10.98 5.37
C ASP A 29 -6.01 -9.88 5.20
N PHE A 30 -5.98 -8.91 6.11
CA PHE A 30 -4.93 -7.90 6.14
C PHE A 30 -4.39 -7.63 7.54
N GLU A 31 -3.07 -7.47 7.64
CA GLU A 31 -2.36 -7.16 8.89
C GLU A 31 -1.41 -5.99 8.69
N ALA A 32 -1.55 -4.96 9.54
CA ALA A 32 -0.63 -3.84 9.62
C ALA A 32 0.40 -4.05 10.74
N SER A 33 1.68 -3.99 10.40
CA SER A 33 2.81 -4.09 11.34
C SER A 33 3.87 -3.05 11.03
N GLY A 34 3.92 -2.00 11.85
CA GLY A 34 4.80 -0.84 11.62
C GLY A 34 4.52 -0.19 10.26
N ASN A 35 5.51 -0.21 9.37
CA ASN A 35 5.41 0.38 8.04
C ASN A 35 4.94 -0.60 6.95
N VAL A 36 4.52 -1.80 7.33
CA VAL A 36 4.13 -2.86 6.40
C VAL A 36 2.65 -3.19 6.58
N LEU A 37 1.93 -3.24 5.47
CA LEU A 37 0.60 -3.84 5.35
C LEU A 37 0.75 -5.12 4.53
N THR A 38 0.33 -6.25 5.08
CA THR A 38 0.31 -7.55 4.40
C THR A 38 -1.12 -7.91 4.09
N LEU A 39 -1.41 -8.21 2.82
CA LEU A 39 -2.68 -8.77 2.36
C LEU A 39 -2.46 -10.24 2.04
N GLU A 40 -3.29 -11.13 2.59
CA GLU A 40 -3.27 -12.56 2.34
C GLU A 40 -4.57 -13.01 1.67
N PHE A 41 -4.43 -13.75 0.58
CA PHE A 41 -5.54 -14.26 -0.22
C PHE A 41 -5.77 -15.75 0.08
N ASP A 42 -6.96 -16.27 -0.22
CA ASP A 42 -7.34 -17.69 -0.05
C ASP A 42 -6.34 -18.72 -0.59
N ASP A 43 -5.64 -18.38 -1.69
CA ASP A 43 -4.63 -19.25 -2.30
C ASP A 43 -3.26 -19.20 -1.61
N ARG A 44 -3.18 -18.52 -0.45
CA ARG A 44 -1.98 -18.19 0.34
C ARG A 44 -1.00 -17.29 -0.39
N SER A 45 -1.41 -16.65 -1.46
CA SER A 45 -0.63 -15.56 -2.04
C SER A 45 -0.69 -14.33 -1.17
N GLN A 46 0.33 -13.50 -1.29
CA GLN A 46 0.42 -12.27 -0.51
C GLN A 46 0.73 -11.09 -1.41
N ILE A 47 0.17 -9.95 -1.03
CA ILE A 47 0.63 -8.64 -1.45
C ILE A 47 1.19 -7.94 -0.21
N ILE A 48 2.41 -7.43 -0.31
CA ILE A 48 3.07 -6.71 0.77
C ILE A 48 3.22 -5.25 0.35
N ILE A 49 2.64 -4.33 1.10
CA ILE A 49 2.71 -2.89 0.89
C ILE A 49 3.60 -2.30 1.98
N ASN A 50 4.63 -1.53 1.61
CA ASN A 50 5.57 -0.96 2.55
C ASN A 50 5.69 0.56 2.35
N ARG A 51 5.66 1.30 3.47
CA ARG A 51 5.85 2.75 3.54
C ARG A 51 7.36 3.06 3.56
N GLN A 52 7.89 3.60 2.47
CA GLN A 52 9.31 3.94 2.34
C GLN A 52 9.55 5.42 2.59
N GLU A 53 9.59 5.77 3.88
CA GLU A 53 9.74 7.15 4.36
C GLU A 53 10.95 7.88 3.77
N PRO A 54 12.17 7.32 3.71
CA PRO A 54 13.33 8.05 3.19
C PRO A 54 13.20 8.43 1.70
N MET A 55 12.34 7.73 0.96
CA MET A 55 12.10 7.95 -0.48
C MET A 55 10.80 8.69 -0.77
N HIS A 56 9.93 8.90 0.23
CA HIS A 56 8.52 9.31 0.06
C HIS A 56 7.79 8.44 -0.97
N GLU A 57 7.95 7.13 -0.87
CA GLU A 57 7.37 6.14 -1.78
C GLU A 57 6.48 5.12 -1.03
N ILE A 58 5.53 4.54 -1.74
CA ILE A 58 4.87 3.28 -1.36
C ILE A 58 5.45 2.17 -2.24
N TRP A 59 5.92 1.09 -1.64
CA TRP A 59 6.37 -0.09 -2.39
C TRP A 59 5.34 -1.21 -2.28
N LEU A 60 5.12 -1.93 -3.36
CA LEU A 60 4.23 -3.09 -3.42
C LEU A 60 5.01 -4.28 -3.93
N ALA A 61 5.01 -5.38 -3.20
CA ALA A 61 5.50 -6.68 -3.66
C ALA A 61 4.33 -7.65 -3.82
N SER A 62 4.30 -8.38 -4.93
CA SER A 62 3.27 -9.37 -5.22
C SER A 62 3.84 -10.54 -6.04
N LYS A 63 3.00 -11.53 -6.33
CA LYS A 63 3.33 -12.63 -7.27
C LYS A 63 3.80 -12.12 -8.65
N SER A 64 3.34 -10.96 -9.11
CA SER A 64 3.69 -10.41 -10.43
C SER A 64 4.98 -9.58 -10.43
N GLY A 65 5.52 -9.24 -9.25
CA GLY A 65 6.73 -8.44 -9.13
C GLY A 65 6.66 -7.38 -8.04
N GLY A 66 7.66 -6.51 -8.04
CA GLY A 66 7.77 -5.35 -7.16
C GLY A 66 7.53 -4.04 -7.91
N PHE A 67 6.76 -3.13 -7.31
CA PHE A 67 6.37 -1.86 -7.88
C PHE A 67 6.62 -0.73 -6.88
N HIS A 68 7.00 0.44 -7.39
CA HIS A 68 7.31 1.60 -6.56
C HIS A 68 6.43 2.77 -6.96
N PHE A 69 5.73 3.39 -6.01
CA PHE A 69 4.80 4.47 -6.27
C PHE A 69 5.27 5.78 -5.63
N LYS A 70 5.23 6.85 -6.42
CA LYS A 70 5.43 8.23 -5.95
C LYS A 70 4.14 9.01 -6.02
N PHE A 71 3.94 9.91 -5.07
CA PHE A 71 2.80 10.82 -5.10
C PHE A 71 3.07 12.01 -6.01
N ILE A 72 2.36 12.08 -7.14
CA ILE A 72 2.49 13.12 -8.17
C ILE A 72 1.08 13.57 -8.53
N ASP A 73 0.84 14.89 -8.56
CA ASP A 73 -0.45 15.49 -8.95
C ASP A 73 -1.68 14.86 -8.27
N GLN A 74 -1.58 14.61 -6.97
CA GLN A 74 -2.60 13.98 -6.12
C GLN A 74 -2.88 12.49 -6.42
N GLN A 75 -1.93 11.80 -7.05
CA GLN A 75 -2.06 10.38 -7.39
C GLN A 75 -0.79 9.61 -7.08
N TRP A 76 -0.93 8.34 -6.69
CA TRP A 76 0.18 7.41 -6.57
C TRP A 76 0.52 6.83 -7.94
N ILE A 77 1.63 7.27 -8.53
CA ILE A 77 2.07 6.88 -9.87
C ILE A 77 3.22 5.88 -9.76
N CYS A 78 3.09 4.77 -10.49
CA CYS A 78 4.15 3.78 -10.60
C CYS A 78 5.38 4.39 -11.30
N SER A 79 6.49 4.43 -10.57
CA SER A 79 7.79 4.95 -11.00
C SER A 79 8.78 3.85 -11.39
N LYS A 80 8.49 2.60 -11.03
CA LYS A 80 9.28 1.41 -11.36
C LYS A 80 8.41 0.16 -11.28
#